data_AF-A0A2E6BXA1-F1
#
_entry.id   AF-A0A2E6BXA1-F1
#
_cell.length_a   1.000
_cell.length_b   1.000
_cell.length_c   1.000
_cell.angle_alpha   90.00
_cell.angle_beta   90.00
_cell.angle_gamma   90.00
#
_symmetry.space_group_name_H-M   'P 1'
#
loop_
_entity.id
_entity.type
_entity.pdbx_description
1 polymer ?
#
loop_
_entity_poly.entity_id
_entity_poly.type
_entity_poly.pdbx_seq_one_letter_code
_entity_poly.pdbx_strand_id
1 'polypeptide(L)'
;MPISMEGPSVRITTRVGAHESSNAIIDSIKGLFPDFVPESQVENIPYPRDEAWTEMYGNGGSMDYFIQALRDQRILDTGMDAMTMDSTENSTLFRLSRQASIVGKVGFVLEGETTLGGHFDVLLELTGLISWIEEATYHEGRNHVPRTVGDGYGMEMDGSSREWND
;
A
#
# COMPACT_ATOMS: atom_id res chain seq x y z
N MET A 1 19.44 0.12 -23.00
CA MET A 1 19.30 -0.88 -21.92
C MET A 1 18.51 -0.19 -20.83
N PRO A 2 17.29 -0.62 -20.45
CA PRO A 2 16.69 -0.04 -19.27
C PRO A 2 17.45 -0.59 -18.06
N ILE A 3 17.85 0.31 -17.17
CA ILE A 3 18.43 -0.02 -15.88
C ILE A 3 17.31 -0.71 -15.11
N SER A 4 17.50 -1.99 -14.77
CA SER A 4 16.70 -2.63 -13.73
C SER A 4 17.09 -1.95 -12.43
N MET A 5 16.36 -0.91 -12.02
CA MET A 5 16.45 -0.47 -10.63
C MET A 5 15.84 -1.58 -9.80
N GLU A 6 16.62 -2.17 -8.91
CA GLU A 6 16.06 -3.01 -7.85
C GLU A 6 14.98 -2.19 -7.15
N GLY A 7 13.75 -2.70 -7.10
CA GLY A 7 12.65 -2.06 -6.39
C GLY A 7 12.90 -2.02 -4.88
N PRO A 8 12.09 -1.26 -4.13
CA PRO A 8 12.24 -1.20 -2.68
C PRO A 8 12.04 -2.56 -2.03
N SER A 9 12.65 -2.75 -0.85
CA SER A 9 12.24 -3.86 0.00
C SER A 9 10.82 -3.61 0.50
N VAL A 10 9.98 -4.64 0.48
CA VAL A 10 8.56 -4.54 0.87
C VAL A 10 8.31 -5.38 2.12
N ARG A 11 7.91 -4.72 3.21
CA ARG A 11 7.47 -5.38 4.44
C ARG A 11 6.00 -5.10 4.69
N ILE A 12 5.23 -6.14 4.97
CA ILE A 12 3.79 -6.04 5.23
C ILE A 12 3.54 -6.44 6.68
N THR A 13 2.73 -5.63 7.37
CA THR A 13 2.28 -5.91 8.74
C THR A 13 0.78 -5.74 8.85
N THR A 14 0.12 -6.59 9.62
CA THR A 14 -1.32 -6.52 9.83
C THR A 14 -1.74 -7.18 11.15
N ARG A 15 -2.94 -6.85 11.65
CA ARG A 15 -3.50 -7.46 12.87
C ARG A 15 -4.58 -8.48 12.56
N VAL A 16 -4.48 -9.67 13.11
CA VAL A 16 -5.50 -10.71 13.01
C VAL A 16 -6.32 -10.72 14.29
N GLY A 17 -7.59 -10.36 14.18
CA GLY A 17 -8.53 -10.43 15.30
C GLY A 17 -8.90 -11.87 15.63
N ALA A 18 -9.27 -12.11 16.89
CA ALA A 18 -9.72 -13.43 17.33
C ALA A 18 -10.89 -13.98 16.48
N HIS A 19 -11.70 -13.12 15.85
CA HIS A 19 -12.86 -13.46 15.02
C HIS A 19 -12.57 -13.49 13.51
N GLU A 20 -11.32 -13.28 13.10
CA GLU A 20 -10.91 -13.25 11.70
C GLU A 20 -10.20 -14.54 11.27
N SER A 21 -10.33 -14.90 10.00
CA SER A 21 -9.57 -16.00 9.41
C SER A 21 -8.20 -15.49 8.92
N SER A 22 -7.12 -16.05 9.44
CA SER A 22 -5.76 -15.74 8.98
C SER A 22 -5.57 -16.01 7.49
N ASN A 23 -6.17 -17.08 6.95
CA ASN A 23 -6.12 -17.40 5.53
C ASN A 23 -6.81 -16.33 4.68
N ALA A 24 -7.98 -15.85 5.09
CA ALA A 24 -8.68 -14.79 4.37
C ALA A 24 -7.90 -13.47 4.36
N ILE A 25 -7.17 -13.17 5.44
CA ILE A 25 -6.27 -12.01 5.51
C ILE A 25 -5.06 -12.20 4.59
N ILE A 26 -4.47 -13.39 4.55
CA ILE A 26 -3.37 -13.71 3.62
C ILE A 26 -3.84 -13.58 2.17
N ASP A 27 -5.01 -14.13 1.82
CA ASP A 27 -5.59 -14.02 0.48
C ASP A 27 -5.88 -12.56 0.12
N SER A 28 -6.35 -11.77 1.09
CA SER A 28 -6.52 -10.33 0.94
C SER A 28 -5.21 -9.63 0.60
N ILE A 29 -4.12 -9.91 1.31
CA ILE A 29 -2.81 -9.27 1.04
C ILE A 29 -2.30 -9.71 -0.33
N LYS A 30 -2.43 -10.99 -0.66
CA LYS A 30 -2.01 -11.57 -1.94
C LYS A 30 -2.77 -11.02 -3.14
N GLY A 31 -3.94 -10.44 -2.93
CA GLY A 31 -4.67 -9.72 -3.96
C GLY A 31 -3.92 -8.51 -4.51
N LEU A 32 -2.94 -7.96 -3.78
CA LEU A 32 -2.05 -6.88 -4.25
C LEU A 32 -0.55 -7.23 -4.18
N PHE A 33 -0.16 -8.20 -3.34
CA PHE A 33 1.21 -8.67 -3.15
C PHE A 33 1.27 -10.19 -3.31
N PRO A 34 1.22 -10.73 -4.55
CA PRO A 34 1.05 -12.16 -4.80
C PRO A 34 2.11 -13.06 -4.17
N ASP A 35 3.33 -12.51 -4.02
CA ASP A 35 4.49 -13.19 -3.45
C ASP A 35 4.54 -13.13 -1.92
N PHE A 36 3.53 -12.53 -1.26
CA PHE A 36 3.51 -12.40 0.19
C PHE A 36 3.58 -13.76 0.88
N VAL A 37 4.55 -13.90 1.78
CA VAL A 37 4.69 -15.05 2.66
C VAL A 37 4.77 -14.55 4.10
N PRO A 38 3.83 -14.95 4.98
CA PRO A 38 3.90 -14.57 6.38
C PRO A 38 5.12 -15.22 7.04
N GLU A 39 5.92 -14.41 7.72
CA GLU A 39 7.08 -14.85 8.50
C GLU A 39 6.67 -15.29 9.90
N SER A 40 5.65 -14.66 10.48
CA SER A 40 5.02 -15.18 11.68
C SER A 40 4.04 -16.30 11.33
N GLN A 41 4.25 -17.48 11.91
CA GLN A 41 3.20 -18.49 11.96
C GLN A 41 2.11 -17.95 12.89
N VAL A 42 1.11 -17.26 12.33
CA VAL A 42 -0.19 -17.25 12.98
C VAL A 42 -0.70 -18.68 12.83
N GLU A 43 -0.31 -19.55 13.77
CA GLU A 43 -0.80 -20.92 13.80
C GLU A 43 -2.32 -20.90 13.65
N ASN A 44 -2.88 -21.91 12.96
CA ASN A 44 -4.32 -22.15 12.94
C ASN A 44 -4.75 -22.58 14.35
N ILE A 45 -4.73 -21.63 15.30
CA ILE A 45 -5.18 -21.85 16.66
C ILE A 45 -6.70 -22.07 16.57
N PRO A 46 -7.20 -23.23 17.04
CA PRO A 46 -8.63 -23.51 17.07
C PRO A 46 -9.39 -22.43 17.84
N TYR A 47 -10.62 -22.14 17.42
CA TYR A 47 -11.49 -21.23 18.14
C TYR A 47 -11.86 -21.78 19.53
N PRO A 48 -11.97 -20.92 20.57
CA PRO A 48 -11.67 -19.47 20.62
C PRO A 48 -10.20 -19.17 20.98
N ARG A 49 -9.68 -18.00 20.56
CA ARG A 49 -8.35 -17.49 20.97
C ARG A 49 -8.46 -16.59 22.20
N ASP A 50 -7.51 -16.72 23.13
CA ASP A 50 -7.42 -15.87 24.34
C ASP A 50 -6.92 -14.45 24.02
N GLU A 51 -6.07 -14.30 23.01
CA GLU A 51 -5.59 -12.99 22.55
C GLU A 51 -6.65 -12.31 21.66
N ALA A 52 -6.99 -11.07 21.98
CA ALA A 52 -7.94 -10.29 21.19
C ALA A 52 -7.43 -10.03 19.76
N TRP A 53 -6.11 -9.86 19.60
CA TRP A 53 -5.43 -9.60 18.34
C TRP A 53 -4.02 -10.19 18.36
N THR A 54 -3.59 -10.76 17.23
CA THR A 54 -2.21 -11.21 16.99
C THR A 54 -1.65 -10.47 15.78
N GLU A 55 -0.37 -10.11 15.79
CA GLU A 55 0.29 -9.48 14.64
C GLU A 55 0.75 -10.53 13.60
N MET A 56 0.50 -10.25 12.33
CA MET A 56 1.02 -10.99 11.18
C MET A 56 1.93 -10.07 10.38
N TYR A 57 3.13 -10.53 10.07
CA TYR A 57 4.06 -9.78 9.23
C TYR A 57 4.79 -10.70 8.27
N GLY A 58 5.35 -10.13 7.19
CA GLY A 58 6.19 -10.86 6.25
C GLY A 58 6.64 -10.00 5.08
N ASN A 59 7.41 -10.63 4.19
CA ASN A 59 7.90 -10.01 2.97
C ASN A 59 6.78 -9.92 1.92
N GLY A 60 6.59 -8.74 1.32
CA GLY A 60 5.57 -8.49 0.29
C GLY A 60 6.00 -8.83 -1.15
N GLY A 61 7.27 -9.14 -1.37
CA GLY A 61 7.84 -9.43 -2.67
C GLY A 61 8.01 -8.20 -3.56
N SER A 62 7.60 -8.30 -4.82
CA SER A 62 7.71 -7.20 -5.79
C SER A 62 6.54 -6.21 -5.68
N MET A 63 6.83 -4.94 -5.99
CA MET A 63 5.83 -3.88 -6.15
C MET A 63 5.10 -3.91 -7.51
N ASP A 64 5.54 -4.75 -8.46
CA ASP A 64 5.05 -4.71 -9.85
C ASP A 64 3.53 -4.88 -9.96
N TYR A 65 2.97 -5.87 -9.25
CA TYR A 65 1.53 -6.14 -9.28
C TYR A 65 0.75 -4.97 -8.68
N PHE A 66 1.22 -4.41 -7.57
CA PHE A 66 0.58 -3.25 -6.93
C PHE A 66 0.59 -2.02 -7.85
N ILE A 67 1.72 -1.71 -8.48
CA ILE A 67 1.82 -0.60 -9.43
C ILE A 67 0.93 -0.84 -10.66
N GLN A 68 0.82 -2.09 -11.13
CA GLN A 68 -0.11 -2.44 -12.20
C GLN A 68 -1.57 -2.23 -11.77
N ALA A 69 -1.94 -2.58 -10.53
CA ALA A 69 -3.29 -2.35 -10.00
C ALA A 69 -3.62 -0.84 -9.93
N LEU A 70 -2.66 0.01 -9.54
CA LEU A 70 -2.81 1.47 -9.60
C LEU A 70 -3.05 1.97 -11.04
N ARG A 71 -2.30 1.44 -12.01
CA ARG A 71 -2.46 1.73 -13.45
C ARG A 71 -3.86 1.35 -13.94
N ASP A 72 -4.29 0.12 -13.66
CA ASP A 72 -5.56 -0.42 -14.11
C ASP A 72 -6.75 0.34 -13.52
N GLN A 73 -6.63 0.78 -12.26
CA GLN A 73 -7.61 1.63 -11.60
C GLN A 73 -7.53 3.12 -11.97
N ARG A 74 -6.50 3.54 -12.72
CA ARG A 74 -6.23 4.94 -13.11
C ARG A 74 -6.06 5.87 -11.92
N ILE A 75 -5.39 5.40 -10.87
CA ILE A 75 -5.16 6.14 -9.62
C ILE A 75 -3.67 6.29 -9.31
N LEU A 76 -2.82 6.39 -10.33
CA LEU A 76 -1.37 6.55 -10.13
C LEU A 76 -1.01 7.82 -9.36
N ASP A 77 -1.68 8.95 -9.63
CA ASP A 77 -1.45 10.19 -8.90
C ASP A 77 -1.88 10.08 -7.44
N THR A 78 -3.05 9.49 -7.16
CA THR A 78 -3.49 9.15 -5.80
C THR A 78 -2.50 8.22 -5.11
N GLY A 79 -1.95 7.24 -5.84
CA GLY A 79 -0.93 6.33 -5.32
C GLY A 79 0.37 7.04 -4.99
N MET A 80 0.82 7.97 -5.83
CA MET A 80 1.98 8.81 -5.54
C MET A 80 1.75 9.62 -4.26
N ASP A 81 0.62 10.32 -4.16
CA ASP A 81 0.29 11.15 -2.99
C ASP A 81 0.27 10.29 -1.71
N ALA A 82 -0.44 9.15 -1.73
CA ALA A 82 -0.57 8.28 -0.57
C ALA A 82 0.76 7.64 -0.13
N MET A 83 1.60 7.21 -1.09
CA MET A 83 2.93 6.64 -0.80
C MET A 83 3.97 7.69 -0.40
N THR A 84 3.67 8.99 -0.50
CA THR A 84 4.61 10.05 -0.13
C THR A 84 4.16 10.87 1.08
N MET A 85 2.90 10.72 1.50
CA MET A 85 2.31 11.42 2.63
C MET A 85 3.06 11.19 3.94
N ASP A 86 3.41 9.94 4.25
CA ASP A 86 4.26 9.57 5.40
C ASP A 86 5.55 8.93 4.89
N SER A 87 6.41 9.75 4.31
CA SER A 87 7.68 9.32 3.73
C SER A 87 8.87 10.11 4.24
N THR A 88 10.00 9.44 4.28
CA THR A 88 11.33 10.03 4.34
C THR A 88 12.00 9.90 2.98
N GLU A 89 13.23 10.39 2.82
CA GLU A 89 14.01 10.19 1.60
C GLU A 89 14.15 8.70 1.21
N ASN A 90 14.16 7.79 2.20
CA ASN A 90 14.53 6.39 2.01
C ASN A 90 13.49 5.37 2.48
N SER A 91 12.36 5.82 3.03
CA SER A 91 11.31 4.93 3.52
C SER A 91 9.92 5.56 3.43
N THR A 92 8.88 4.75 3.30
CA THR A 92 7.50 5.21 3.49
C THR A 92 6.64 4.13 4.11
N LEU A 93 5.63 4.54 4.86
CA LEU A 93 4.60 3.70 5.41
C LEU A 93 3.25 4.16 4.88
N PHE A 94 2.48 3.26 4.28
CA PHE A 94 1.10 3.53 3.88
C PHE A 94 0.21 2.33 4.18
N ARG A 95 -1.10 2.56 4.24
CA ARG A 95 -2.08 1.57 4.67
C ARG A 95 -3.05 1.25 3.55
N LEU A 96 -3.37 -0.03 3.39
CA LEU A 96 -4.27 -0.53 2.37
C LEU A 96 -5.45 -1.29 2.96
N SER A 97 -6.64 -1.08 2.39
CA SER A 97 -7.87 -1.76 2.79
C SER A 97 -7.80 -3.25 2.46
N ARG A 98 -8.06 -4.10 3.45
CA ARG A 98 -8.18 -5.55 3.21
C ARG A 98 -9.35 -5.86 2.26
N GLN A 99 -10.50 -5.25 2.49
CA GLN A 99 -11.70 -5.50 1.69
C GLN A 99 -11.52 -5.14 0.21
N ALA A 100 -10.85 -4.03 -0.10
CA ALA A 100 -10.51 -3.70 -1.49
C ALA A 100 -9.54 -4.73 -2.09
N SER A 101 -8.52 -5.11 -1.31
CA SER A 101 -7.45 -6.00 -1.76
C SER A 101 -7.95 -7.43 -2.05
N ILE A 102 -8.97 -7.93 -1.34
CA ILE A 102 -9.61 -9.24 -1.61
C ILE A 102 -10.06 -9.38 -3.08
N VAL A 103 -10.49 -8.28 -3.72
CA VAL A 103 -10.91 -8.27 -5.13
C VAL A 103 -9.84 -7.69 -6.06
N GLY A 104 -8.58 -7.63 -5.60
CA GLY A 104 -7.44 -7.11 -6.35
C GLY A 104 -7.44 -5.59 -6.54
N LYS A 105 -8.22 -4.84 -5.75
CA LYS A 105 -8.28 -3.38 -5.83
C LYS A 105 -7.45 -2.72 -4.74
N VAL A 106 -6.80 -1.64 -5.10
CA VAL A 106 -6.14 -0.70 -4.21
C VAL A 106 -7.17 0.25 -3.61
N GLY A 107 -7.21 0.31 -2.29
CA GLY A 107 -7.89 1.34 -1.53
C GLY A 107 -6.98 1.80 -0.39
N PHE A 108 -6.46 3.01 -0.49
CA PHE A 108 -5.64 3.61 0.56
C PHE A 108 -6.50 3.93 1.79
N VAL A 109 -5.93 3.75 2.98
CA VAL A 109 -6.58 4.07 4.26
C VAL A 109 -5.76 5.16 4.92
N LEU A 110 -6.39 6.29 5.25
CA LEU A 110 -5.69 7.40 5.87
C LEU A 110 -5.47 7.16 7.36
N GLU A 111 -4.54 7.91 7.93
CA GLU A 111 -4.33 7.86 9.36
C GLU A 111 -5.56 8.36 10.13
N GLY A 112 -5.97 7.60 11.14
CA GLY A 112 -7.17 7.89 11.93
C GLY A 112 -8.48 7.33 11.34
N GLU A 113 -8.46 6.83 10.10
CA GLU A 113 -9.62 6.17 9.52
C GLU A 113 -9.77 4.73 10.01
N THR A 114 -11.02 4.30 10.20
CA THR A 114 -11.35 2.92 10.49
C THR A 114 -12.06 2.31 9.30
N THR A 115 -11.53 1.21 8.77
CA THR A 115 -12.13 0.48 7.65
C THR A 115 -12.76 -0.82 8.12
N LEU A 116 -13.91 -1.17 7.53
CA LEU A 116 -14.52 -2.48 7.72
C LEU A 116 -13.55 -3.57 7.26
N GLY A 117 -13.29 -4.56 8.12
CA GLY A 117 -12.33 -5.63 7.85
C GLY A 117 -10.87 -5.24 8.02
N GLY A 118 -10.58 -3.99 8.42
CA GLY A 118 -9.23 -3.52 8.73
C GLY A 118 -8.35 -3.22 7.52
N HIS A 119 -7.09 -2.95 7.81
CA HIS A 119 -6.04 -2.63 6.84
C HIS A 119 -4.79 -3.48 7.07
N PHE A 120 -3.86 -3.40 6.14
CA PHE A 120 -2.48 -3.80 6.37
C PHE A 120 -1.56 -2.64 6.01
N ASP A 121 -0.44 -2.57 6.71
CA ASP A 121 0.58 -1.58 6.53
C ASP A 121 1.62 -2.11 5.54
N VAL A 122 2.06 -1.25 4.63
CA VAL A 122 3.12 -1.53 3.67
C VAL A 122 4.25 -0.56 3.94
N LEU A 123 5.38 -1.11 4.38
CA LEU A 123 6.62 -0.38 4.57
C LEU A 123 7.53 -0.64 3.37
N LEU A 124 7.93 0.44 2.71
CA LEU A 124 8.94 0.40 1.64
C LEU A 124 10.24 1.01 2.16
N GLU A 125 11.36 0.40 1.80
CA GLU A 125 12.70 0.91 2.12
C GLU A 125 13.60 0.81 0.87
N LEU A 126 14.18 1.94 0.45
CA LEU A 126 15.10 2.06 -0.68
C LEU A 126 15.87 3.38 -0.61
N THR A 127 17.16 3.40 -0.94
CA THR A 127 17.87 4.68 -1.09
C THR A 127 17.34 5.46 -2.29
N GLY A 128 16.88 6.70 -2.08
CA GLY A 128 16.24 7.50 -3.14
C GLY A 128 14.81 7.04 -3.46
N LEU A 129 14.08 6.58 -2.45
CA LEU A 129 12.73 6.03 -2.60
C LEU A 129 11.76 7.01 -3.27
N ILE A 130 11.85 8.30 -2.97
CA ILE A 130 10.97 9.32 -3.54
C ILE A 130 11.06 9.34 -5.07
N SER A 131 12.28 9.36 -5.61
CA SER A 131 12.49 9.33 -7.08
C SER A 131 11.99 8.03 -7.69
N TRP A 132 12.17 6.90 -7.01
CA TRP A 132 11.61 5.63 -7.46
C TRP A 132 10.08 5.66 -7.50
N ILE A 133 9.41 6.24 -6.49
CA ILE A 133 7.94 6.39 -6.47
C ILE A 133 7.47 7.28 -7.63
N GLU A 134 8.14 8.40 -7.88
CA GLU A 134 7.81 9.30 -9.00
C GLU A 134 7.91 8.58 -10.36
N GLU A 135 8.97 7.81 -10.58
CA GLU A 135 9.15 7.02 -11.81
C GLU A 135 8.12 5.89 -11.93
N ALA A 136 7.88 5.14 -10.86
CA ALA A 136 6.94 4.01 -10.85
C ALA A 136 5.50 4.47 -11.13
N THR A 137 5.14 5.66 -10.65
CA THR A 137 3.81 6.27 -10.81
C THR A 137 3.68 7.16 -12.05
N TYR A 138 4.73 7.31 -12.85
CA TYR A 138 4.68 8.13 -14.07
C TYR A 138 3.72 7.54 -15.11
N HIS A 139 2.93 8.44 -15.73
CA HIS A 139 2.09 8.16 -16.89
C HIS A 139 2.01 9.39 -17.82
N GLU A 140 1.70 9.18 -19.11
CA GLU A 140 1.71 10.22 -20.15
C GLU A 140 0.78 11.41 -19.89
N GLY A 141 -0.23 11.24 -19.03
CA GLY A 141 -1.08 12.35 -18.56
C GLY A 141 -0.27 13.49 -17.93
N ARG A 142 0.88 13.18 -17.31
CA ARG A 142 1.79 14.17 -16.73
C ARG A 142 2.56 15.01 -17.75
N ASN A 143 2.57 14.62 -19.02
CA ASN A 143 3.16 15.47 -20.08
C ASN A 143 2.29 16.71 -20.37
N HIS A 144 0.99 16.65 -20.04
CA HIS A 144 0.05 17.75 -20.21
C HIS A 144 -0.20 18.51 -18.91
N VAL A 145 -0.24 17.81 -17.77
CA VAL A 145 -0.35 18.39 -16.42
C VAL A 145 0.72 17.78 -15.51
N PRO A 146 1.93 18.38 -15.44
CA PRO A 146 3.01 17.85 -14.62
C PRO A 146 2.62 17.75 -13.14
N ARG A 147 2.95 16.63 -12.51
CA ARG A 147 2.76 16.37 -11.07
C ARG A 147 4.08 15.89 -10.47
N THR A 148 4.49 16.45 -9.34
CA THR A 148 5.70 16.06 -8.59
C THR A 148 5.41 16.00 -7.10
N VAL A 149 6.20 15.25 -6.33
CA VAL A 149 5.99 15.19 -4.87
C VAL A 149 6.12 16.58 -4.26
N GLY A 150 5.11 17.00 -3.49
CA GLY A 150 5.09 18.32 -2.84
C GLY A 150 4.77 19.50 -3.76
N ASP A 151 4.24 19.27 -4.96
CA ASP A 151 3.85 20.33 -5.92
C ASP A 151 2.66 21.22 -5.47
N GLY A 152 2.04 20.92 -4.33
CA GLY A 152 0.89 21.64 -3.80
C GLY A 152 -0.45 21.25 -4.43
N TYR A 153 -0.48 20.36 -5.41
CA TYR A 153 -1.69 19.82 -6.04
C TYR A 153 -2.09 18.43 -5.52
N GLY A 154 -1.28 17.82 -4.64
CA GLY A 154 -1.58 16.54 -3.99
C GLY A 154 -2.85 16.55 -3.13
N MET A 155 -3.38 15.35 -2.85
CA MET A 155 -4.43 15.18 -1.82
C MET A 155 -4.02 15.79 -0.49
N GLU A 156 -4.97 16.41 0.19
CA GLU A 156 -4.80 16.88 1.56
C GLU A 156 -4.68 15.69 2.53
N MET A 157 -4.19 15.93 3.75
CA MET A 157 -4.05 14.89 4.77
C MET A 157 -5.38 14.21 5.15
N ASP A 158 -6.51 14.84 4.87
CA ASP A 158 -7.86 14.32 5.11
C ASP A 158 -8.46 13.58 3.88
N GLY A 159 -7.69 13.40 2.81
CA GLY A 159 -8.12 12.72 1.59
C GLY A 159 -8.99 13.55 0.67
N SER A 160 -9.26 14.81 1.01
CA SER A 160 -9.94 15.72 0.10
C SER A 160 -9.03 16.09 -1.07
N SER A 161 -9.62 16.18 -2.26
CA SER A 161 -8.94 16.70 -3.43
C SER A 161 -8.91 18.22 -3.33
N ARG A 162 -7.76 18.86 -3.56
CA ARG A 162 -7.73 20.32 -3.75
C ARG A 162 -8.55 20.67 -5.00
N GLU A 163 -9.61 21.44 -4.82
CA GLU A 163 -10.42 21.93 -5.93
C GLU A 163 -9.61 22.91 -6.79
N TRP A 164 -9.68 22.70 -8.10
CA TRP A 164 -9.16 23.63 -9.10
C TRP A 164 -10.07 24.85 -9.13
N ASN A 165 -9.66 25.96 -8.51
CA ASN A 165 -10.30 27.24 -8.78
C ASN A 165 -9.68 27.82 -10.04
N ASP A 166 -10.50 27.93 -11.09
CA ASP A 166 -10.24 28.69 -12.33
C ASP A 166 -9.89 30.16 -12.05
#